data_AF-A0A7J0FFX4-F1
#
_entry.id   AF-A0A7J0FFX4-F1
#
_cell.length_a   1.000
_cell.length_b   1.000
_cell.length_c   1.000
_cell.angle_alpha   90.00
_cell.angle_beta   90.00
_cell.angle_gamma   90.00
#
_symmetry.space_group_name_H-M   'P 1'
#
loop_
_entity.id
_entity.type
_entity.pdbx_description
1 polymer ?
#
loop_
_entity_poly.entity_id
_entity_poly.type
_entity_poly.pdbx_seq_one_letter_code
_entity_poly.pdbx_strand_id
1 'polypeptide(L)'
;MGYGNIARSDKDDTEAIETIENKTQLSTADKEPDPDDSHANGVKQAEDTKDNLVTQQRIPRIHTDEPDPGDEELRRIQDPVTIICTRLQKAIELLQSEVNRTEIAGVLETLFRIIRNLIEHPSEMKFKRIRKANPLIQRNVANYKAAMDILFLIGFNEDVVSDEIGKAETYLVLKRNDPGLLWLAKSSLETCIAY
;
A
#
# COMPACT_ATOMS: atom_id res chain seq x y z
N MET A 1 -67.14 -5.22 3.11
CA MET A 1 -66.52 -6.24 2.21
C MET A 1 -65.02 -6.11 2.39
N GLY A 2 -64.31 -6.97 3.14
CA GLY A 2 -64.26 -8.44 3.02
C GLY A 2 -63.55 -8.75 1.70
N TYR A 3 -62.38 -9.36 1.61
CA TYR A 3 -61.78 -10.54 2.27
C TYR A 3 -60.23 -10.32 2.28
N GLY A 4 -59.43 -10.64 3.29
CA GLY A 4 -59.22 -11.97 3.88
C GLY A 4 -58.37 -12.82 2.93
N ASN A 5 -57.11 -13.11 3.27
CA ASN A 5 -56.48 -14.45 3.15
C ASN A 5 -55.05 -14.47 3.73
N ILE A 6 -54.93 -15.23 4.81
CA ILE A 6 -53.73 -15.76 5.44
C ILE A 6 -53.37 -17.04 4.68
N ALA A 7 -52.10 -17.26 4.38
CA ALA A 7 -51.57 -18.58 4.03
C ALA A 7 -50.27 -18.83 4.82
N ARG A 8 -50.38 -19.70 5.82
CA ARG A 8 -49.29 -20.51 6.39
C ARG A 8 -49.15 -21.77 5.54
N SER A 9 -47.92 -22.24 5.33
CA SER A 9 -47.50 -23.65 5.21
C SER A 9 -45.95 -23.64 5.17
N ASP A 10 -45.19 -24.07 6.19
CA ASP A 10 -44.89 -25.40 6.74
C ASP A 10 -44.20 -26.41 5.80
N LYS A 11 -43.16 -27.05 6.38
CA LYS A 11 -42.33 -28.23 5.98
C LYS A 11 -41.01 -27.91 5.26
N ASP A 12 -39.81 -28.15 5.81
CA ASP A 12 -39.20 -29.31 6.52
C ASP A 12 -38.89 -30.49 5.58
N ASP A 13 -37.72 -31.13 5.79
CA ASP A 13 -37.02 -32.18 4.99
C ASP A 13 -36.28 -31.64 3.73
N THR A 14 -35.09 -32.06 3.30
CA THR A 14 -34.12 -33.17 3.52
C THR A 14 -32.84 -32.69 2.77
N GLU A 15 -31.58 -33.08 2.97
CA GLU A 15 -30.96 -34.39 3.15
C GLU A 15 -29.46 -34.20 3.42
N ALA A 16 -28.87 -35.22 4.04
CA ALA A 16 -27.49 -35.36 4.45
C ALA A 16 -26.46 -35.15 3.32
N ILE A 17 -25.27 -34.65 3.69
CA ILE A 17 -24.05 -35.12 3.04
C ILE A 17 -23.04 -35.53 4.11
N GLU A 18 -22.56 -36.73 3.86
CA GLU A 18 -21.92 -37.70 4.70
C GLU A 18 -20.43 -37.38 4.93
N THR A 19 -19.99 -37.75 6.13
CA THR A 19 -18.64 -38.02 6.60
C THR A 19 -17.68 -38.56 5.52
N ILE A 20 -16.49 -37.96 5.41
CA ILE A 20 -15.29 -38.69 4.98
C ILE A 20 -14.16 -38.37 5.97
N GLU A 21 -14.00 -39.26 6.95
CA GLU A 21 -12.73 -39.49 7.62
C GLU A 21 -11.72 -39.96 6.56
N ASN A 22 -10.56 -39.31 6.47
CA ASN A 22 -9.37 -39.93 5.90
C ASN A 22 -8.25 -39.93 6.94
N LYS A 23 -8.22 -41.02 7.73
CA LYS A 23 -7.03 -41.46 8.45
C LYS A 23 -6.08 -42.11 7.43
N THR A 24 -4.90 -41.56 7.24
CA THR A 24 -3.76 -42.37 6.77
C THR A 24 -2.51 -41.89 7.50
N GLN A 25 -2.08 -42.70 8.46
CA GLN A 25 -0.75 -42.63 9.05
C GLN A 25 0.26 -43.11 8.01
N LEU A 26 1.34 -42.35 7.78
CA LEU A 26 2.62 -42.93 7.40
C LEU A 26 3.75 -42.06 7.93
N SER A 27 4.47 -42.67 8.87
CA SER A 27 5.72 -42.27 9.48
C SER A 27 6.88 -42.16 8.47
N THR A 28 7.77 -41.20 8.67
CA THR A 28 9.26 -41.24 8.58
C THR A 28 9.72 -39.77 8.63
N ALA A 29 10.19 -39.23 9.76
CA ALA A 29 11.51 -39.40 10.37
C ALA A 29 12.67 -38.98 9.45
N ASP A 30 12.71 -37.70 9.08
CA ASP A 30 13.91 -37.07 8.52
C ASP A 30 14.72 -36.39 9.63
N LYS A 31 15.98 -36.79 9.67
CA LYS A 31 16.99 -36.48 10.70
C LYS A 31 17.42 -35.03 10.62
N GLU A 32 17.38 -34.36 11.76
CA GLU A 32 18.12 -33.11 12.01
C GLU A 32 19.63 -33.46 12.09
N PRO A 33 20.53 -32.75 11.40
CA PRO A 33 21.97 -32.95 11.57
C PRO A 33 22.44 -32.29 12.88
N ASP A 34 22.98 -33.09 13.78
CA ASP A 34 23.68 -32.60 14.99
C ASP A 34 24.88 -31.72 14.61
N PRO A 35 25.09 -30.59 15.30
CA PRO A 35 26.31 -29.81 15.22
C PRO A 35 27.20 -30.14 16.42
N ASP A 36 28.17 -31.04 16.24
CA ASP A 36 29.34 -31.05 17.11
C ASP A 36 30.53 -31.70 16.39
N ASP A 37 31.61 -30.94 16.19
CA ASP A 37 32.87 -31.30 16.83
C ASP A 37 33.85 -30.12 16.79
N SER A 38 34.22 -29.67 17.98
CA SER A 38 35.40 -28.84 18.23
C SER A 38 36.66 -29.70 18.32
N HIS A 39 37.81 -29.02 18.41
CA HIS A 39 39.12 -29.47 18.92
C HIS A 39 40.26 -29.69 17.89
N ALA A 40 41.07 -28.63 17.80
CA ALA A 40 42.50 -28.59 18.16
C ALA A 40 43.37 -29.83 17.88
N ASN A 41 44.49 -29.65 17.17
CA ASN A 41 45.82 -29.35 17.75
C ASN A 41 46.92 -29.63 16.69
N GLY A 42 47.99 -28.83 16.63
CA GLY A 42 49.09 -29.10 15.70
C GLY A 42 50.18 -28.03 15.58
N VAL A 43 50.82 -27.68 16.70
CA VAL A 43 52.04 -26.84 16.78
C VAL A 43 53.23 -27.51 16.07
N LYS A 44 53.99 -26.77 15.23
CA LYS A 44 55.47 -26.88 15.06
C LYS A 44 56.14 -25.56 14.57
N GLN A 45 56.96 -24.98 15.47
CA GLN A 45 58.29 -24.30 15.39
C GLN A 45 58.70 -23.49 14.12
N ALA A 46 59.01 -22.18 14.19
CA ALA A 46 60.28 -21.46 14.56
C ALA A 46 61.41 -21.63 13.50
N GLU A 47 62.11 -20.63 12.92
CA GLU A 47 63.05 -19.59 13.47
C GLU A 47 63.27 -18.44 12.41
N ASP A 48 63.26 -17.15 12.77
CA ASP A 48 64.37 -16.17 13.01
C ASP A 48 65.17 -15.65 11.78
N THR A 49 65.24 -14.30 11.59
CA THR A 49 66.45 -13.45 11.35
C THR A 49 66.08 -12.01 10.93
N LYS A 50 66.88 -11.05 11.41
CA LYS A 50 66.72 -9.57 11.46
C LYS A 50 67.19 -8.78 10.21
N ASP A 51 66.87 -7.48 10.27
CA ASP A 51 67.59 -6.28 9.77
C ASP A 51 67.25 -5.59 8.41
N ASN A 52 66.63 -4.41 8.58
CA ASN A 52 67.05 -3.05 8.13
C ASN A 52 66.83 -2.53 6.69
N LEU A 53 66.18 -1.35 6.64
CA LEU A 53 66.45 -0.15 5.81
C LEU A 53 65.61 0.16 4.55
N VAL A 54 64.78 1.23 4.66
CA VAL A 54 64.44 2.30 3.67
C VAL A 54 63.57 1.85 2.47
N THR A 55 62.39 2.42 2.19
CA THR A 55 62.18 3.81 1.75
C THR A 55 60.68 4.11 1.62
N GLN A 56 60.27 5.25 2.17
CA GLN A 56 59.21 6.17 1.71
C GLN A 56 58.05 5.63 0.85
N GLN A 57 56.83 5.79 1.37
CA GLN A 57 55.81 6.55 0.62
C GLN A 57 54.76 7.18 1.55
N ARG A 58 55.10 8.40 1.98
CA ARG A 58 54.24 9.58 2.13
C ARG A 58 52.72 9.30 2.18
N ILE A 59 52.18 9.34 3.40
CA ILE A 59 50.74 9.49 3.66
C ILE A 59 50.29 10.82 3.00
N PRO A 60 49.40 10.82 2.00
CA PRO A 60 48.71 12.03 1.61
C PRO A 60 47.65 12.29 2.68
N ARG A 61 47.88 13.34 3.47
CA ARG A 61 46.88 13.87 4.40
C ARG A 61 45.77 14.52 3.57
N ILE A 62 44.82 13.71 3.12
CA ILE A 62 43.57 14.20 2.54
C ILE A 62 42.67 14.52 3.72
N HIS A 63 42.70 15.79 4.12
CA HIS A 63 41.58 16.38 4.84
C HIS A 63 40.56 16.76 3.78
N THR A 64 39.69 15.82 3.46
CA THR A 64 38.38 16.16 2.94
C THR A 64 37.48 16.21 4.16
N ASP A 65 36.92 17.38 4.45
CA ASP A 65 35.61 17.46 5.11
C ASP A 65 34.75 16.38 4.44
N GLU A 66 34.48 15.31 5.20
CA GLU A 66 33.59 14.25 4.77
C GLU A 66 32.18 14.85 4.93
N PRO A 67 31.49 15.22 3.85
CA PRO A 67 30.06 15.46 3.99
C PRO A 67 29.47 14.15 4.50
N ASP A 68 28.78 14.22 5.63
CA ASP A 68 28.09 13.09 6.26
C ASP A 68 27.43 12.21 5.18
N PRO A 69 27.92 10.98 4.94
CA PRO A 69 27.44 10.14 3.85
C PRO A 69 26.09 9.47 4.16
N GLY A 70 25.46 9.80 5.29
CA GLY A 70 24.24 9.12 5.76
C GLY A 70 22.99 9.28 4.89
N ASP A 71 22.89 10.32 4.06
CA ASP A 71 21.59 10.67 3.46
C ASP A 71 21.46 10.36 1.95
N GLU A 72 22.57 10.23 1.22
CA GLU A 72 22.53 10.03 -0.23
C GLU A 72 22.45 8.55 -0.64
N GLU A 73 22.99 7.65 0.19
CA GLU A 73 22.94 6.21 -0.07
C GLU A 73 21.54 5.63 0.21
N LEU A 74 20.84 6.14 1.23
CA LEU A 74 19.48 5.71 1.61
C LEU A 74 18.38 6.24 0.68
N ARG A 75 18.62 7.35 -0.04
CA ARG A 75 17.69 7.82 -1.10
C ARG A 75 17.68 6.89 -2.31
N ARG A 76 18.75 6.13 -2.53
CA ARG A 76 18.93 5.24 -3.69
C ARG A 76 18.10 3.96 -3.59
N ILE A 77 17.68 3.59 -2.38
CA ILE A 77 16.82 2.44 -2.08
C ILE A 77 15.63 2.90 -1.24
N GLN A 78 14.97 4.00 -1.61
CA GLN A 78 13.65 4.22 -1.04
C GLN A 78 12.70 3.17 -1.64
N ASP A 79 12.22 2.28 -0.79
CA ASP A 79 11.23 1.28 -1.19
C ASP A 79 10.06 1.98 -1.90
N PRO A 80 9.60 1.50 -3.07
CA PRO A 80 8.51 2.12 -3.82
C PRO A 80 7.26 2.37 -2.97
N VAL A 81 6.96 1.52 -2.00
CA VAL A 81 5.84 1.68 -1.06
C VAL A 81 6.10 2.88 -0.14
N THR A 82 7.32 3.06 0.34
CA THR A 82 7.68 4.23 1.17
C THR A 82 7.50 5.55 0.42
N ILE A 83 7.85 5.60 -0.88
CA ILE A 83 7.58 6.78 -1.73
C ILE A 83 6.08 7.07 -1.77
N ILE A 84 5.25 6.04 -1.95
CA ILE A 84 3.80 6.21 -2.04
C ILE A 84 3.22 6.64 -0.68
N CYS A 85 3.59 5.98 0.42
CA CYS A 85 3.15 6.32 1.77
C CYS A 85 3.48 7.78 2.10
N THR A 86 4.72 8.21 1.85
CA THR A 86 5.14 9.59 2.16
C THR A 86 4.39 10.63 1.32
N ARG A 87 4.14 10.35 0.03
CA ARG A 87 3.36 11.23 -0.85
C ARG A 87 1.89 11.29 -0.44
N LEU A 88 1.30 10.16 -0.08
CA LEU A 88 -0.08 10.07 0.39
C LEU A 88 -0.26 10.86 1.70
N GLN A 89 0.64 10.64 2.66
CA GLN A 89 0.62 11.35 3.95
C GLN A 89 0.74 12.86 3.74
N LYS A 90 1.68 13.31 2.91
CA LYS A 90 1.83 14.73 2.56
C LYS A 90 0.58 15.30 1.91
N ALA A 91 -0.07 14.57 1.00
CA ALA A 91 -1.30 15.02 0.37
C ALA A 91 -2.45 15.16 1.38
N ILE A 92 -2.56 14.23 2.34
CA ILE A 92 -3.55 14.31 3.42
C ILE A 92 -3.29 15.51 4.34
N GLU A 93 -2.05 15.73 4.75
CA GLU A 93 -1.66 16.89 5.58
C GLU A 93 -1.94 18.22 4.88
N LEU A 94 -1.59 18.32 3.60
CA LEU A 94 -1.91 19.49 2.77
C LEU A 94 -3.41 19.72 2.71
N LEU A 95 -4.20 18.65 2.49
CA LEU A 95 -5.66 18.75 2.42
C LEU A 95 -6.26 19.24 3.75
N GLN A 96 -5.77 18.73 4.89
CA GLN A 96 -6.22 19.18 6.21
C GLN A 96 -5.83 20.64 6.50
N SER A 97 -4.72 21.12 5.93
CA SER A 97 -4.29 22.52 6.06
C SER A 97 -5.05 23.48 5.13
N GLU A 98 -5.48 23.01 3.96
CA GLU A 98 -6.16 23.80 2.92
C GLU A 98 -7.66 23.94 3.20
N VAL A 99 -8.29 22.92 3.78
CA VAL A 99 -9.74 22.83 3.96
C VAL A 99 -10.17 23.32 5.34
N ASN A 100 -11.28 24.06 5.40
CA ASN A 100 -11.87 24.50 6.67
C ASN A 100 -12.25 23.31 7.56
N ARG A 101 -12.18 23.50 8.88
CA ARG A 101 -12.54 22.46 9.88
C ARG A 101 -13.96 21.91 9.71
N THR A 102 -14.88 22.70 9.18
CA THR A 102 -16.28 22.29 8.93
C THR A 102 -16.46 21.46 7.67
N GLU A 103 -15.52 21.55 6.72
CA GLU A 103 -15.62 20.92 5.40
C GLU A 103 -14.73 19.67 5.30
N ILE A 104 -13.62 19.64 6.04
CA ILE A 104 -12.60 18.58 5.95
C ILE A 104 -13.18 17.18 6.20
N ALA A 105 -14.09 17.04 7.15
CA ALA A 105 -14.75 15.76 7.43
C ALA A 105 -15.50 15.24 6.19
N GLY A 106 -16.29 16.09 5.53
CA GLY A 106 -17.03 15.72 4.33
C GLY A 106 -16.12 15.40 3.13
N VAL A 107 -14.98 16.07 3.04
CA VAL A 107 -13.94 15.78 2.04
C VAL A 107 -13.32 14.40 2.27
N LEU A 108 -12.82 14.14 3.48
CA LEU A 108 -12.19 12.87 3.85
C LEU A 108 -13.17 11.70 3.72
N GLU A 109 -14.42 11.86 4.17
CA GLU A 109 -15.47 10.86 4.00
C GLU A 109 -15.77 10.56 2.53
N THR A 110 -15.74 11.58 1.67
CA THR A 110 -15.97 11.39 0.23
C THR A 110 -14.84 10.58 -0.40
N LEU A 111 -13.58 10.91 -0.08
CA LEU A 111 -12.41 10.16 -0.53
C LEU A 111 -12.45 8.71 -0.01
N PHE A 112 -12.70 8.53 1.28
CA PHE A 112 -12.81 7.22 1.90
C PHE A 112 -13.91 6.38 1.24
N ARG A 113 -15.08 6.97 0.96
CA ARG A 113 -16.18 6.26 0.30
C ARG A 113 -15.84 5.87 -1.14
N ILE A 114 -15.13 6.72 -1.89
CA ILE A 114 -14.66 6.37 -3.24
C ILE A 114 -13.77 5.12 -3.17
N ILE A 115 -12.76 5.13 -2.29
CA ILE A 115 -11.80 4.04 -2.14
C ILE A 115 -12.49 2.77 -1.65
N ARG A 116 -13.36 2.88 -0.65
CA ARG A 116 -14.13 1.75 -0.12
C ARG A 116 -14.97 1.09 -1.21
N ASN A 117 -15.70 1.88 -2.02
CA ASN A 117 -16.50 1.35 -3.11
C ASN A 117 -15.66 0.61 -4.16
N LEU A 118 -14.42 1.05 -4.43
CA LEU A 118 -13.51 0.35 -5.34
C LEU A 118 -13.05 -1.01 -4.80
N ILE A 119 -12.80 -1.09 -3.49
CA ILE A 119 -12.38 -2.33 -2.82
C ILE A 119 -13.55 -3.32 -2.75
N GLU A 120 -14.74 -2.84 -2.37
CA GLU A 120 -15.94 -3.66 -2.23
C GLU A 120 -16.50 -4.12 -3.59
N HIS A 121 -16.38 -3.27 -4.63
CA HIS A 121 -16.97 -3.50 -5.95
C HIS A 121 -15.96 -3.31 -7.09
N PRO A 122 -14.90 -4.13 -7.17
CA PRO A 122 -13.78 -3.94 -8.10
C PRO A 122 -14.16 -4.14 -9.57
N SER A 123 -15.33 -4.69 -9.89
CA SER A 123 -15.79 -4.88 -11.28
C SER A 123 -16.77 -3.79 -11.75
N GLU A 124 -17.25 -2.93 -10.85
CA GLU A 124 -18.28 -1.95 -11.18
C GLU A 124 -17.68 -0.68 -11.80
N MET A 125 -17.91 -0.50 -13.10
CA MET A 125 -17.36 0.63 -13.86
C MET A 125 -17.77 2.01 -13.34
N LYS A 126 -18.94 2.12 -12.72
CA LYS A 126 -19.42 3.39 -12.14
C LYS A 126 -18.53 3.92 -11.02
N PHE A 127 -17.79 3.04 -10.33
CA PHE A 127 -16.82 3.44 -9.30
C PHE A 127 -15.43 3.69 -9.87
N LYS A 128 -15.10 3.03 -10.99
CA LYS A 128 -13.85 3.27 -11.73
C LYS A 128 -13.89 4.52 -12.59
N ARG A 129 -15.07 5.04 -12.95
CA ARG A 129 -15.24 6.23 -13.78
C ARG A 129 -16.20 7.20 -13.10
N ILE A 130 -15.65 8.27 -12.55
CA ILE A 130 -16.37 9.27 -11.78
C ILE A 130 -16.45 10.56 -12.59
N ARG A 131 -17.65 11.12 -12.74
CA ARG A 131 -17.84 12.41 -13.42
C ARG A 131 -17.31 13.55 -12.54
N LYS A 132 -16.31 14.30 -13.00
CA LYS A 132 -15.69 15.39 -12.22
C LYS A 132 -16.69 16.51 -11.90
N ALA A 133 -17.65 16.74 -12.80
CA ALA A 133 -18.73 17.72 -12.64
C ALA A 133 -19.88 17.27 -11.72
N ASN A 134 -19.83 16.07 -11.12
CA ASN A 134 -20.81 15.70 -10.09
C ASN A 134 -20.71 16.68 -8.91
N PRO A 135 -21.80 17.32 -8.45
CA PRO A 135 -21.72 18.37 -7.43
C PRO A 135 -21.00 17.97 -6.15
N LEU A 136 -21.17 16.72 -5.71
CA LEU A 136 -20.50 16.21 -4.52
C LEU A 136 -18.98 16.04 -4.76
N ILE A 137 -18.61 15.48 -5.91
CA ILE A 137 -17.21 15.30 -6.30
C ILE A 137 -16.55 16.65 -6.55
N GLN A 138 -17.25 17.57 -7.19
CA GLN A 138 -16.75 18.91 -7.46
C GLN A 138 -16.46 19.64 -6.16
N ARG A 139 -17.46 19.72 -5.27
CA ARG A 139 -17.34 20.42 -3.99
C ARG A 139 -16.27 19.82 -3.09
N ASN A 140 -16.27 18.49 -2.94
CA ASN A 140 -15.47 17.84 -1.91
C ASN A 140 -14.10 17.34 -2.43
N VAL A 141 -13.88 17.24 -3.74
CA VAL A 141 -12.65 16.66 -4.29
C VAL A 141 -12.05 17.54 -5.37
N ALA A 142 -12.79 17.84 -6.43
CA ALA A 142 -12.23 18.48 -7.62
C ALA A 142 -11.72 19.91 -7.37
N ASN A 143 -12.27 20.60 -6.38
CA ASN A 143 -11.85 21.95 -5.98
C ASN A 143 -10.57 21.96 -5.15
N TYR A 144 -10.15 20.82 -4.59
CA TYR A 144 -8.97 20.72 -3.72
C TYR A 144 -7.86 19.95 -4.43
N LYS A 145 -6.74 20.63 -4.68
CA LYS A 145 -5.61 20.00 -5.39
C LYS A 145 -5.09 18.78 -4.62
N ALA A 146 -4.98 18.89 -3.30
CA ALA A 146 -4.50 17.81 -2.46
C ALA A 146 -5.42 16.57 -2.50
N ALA A 147 -6.75 16.74 -2.59
CA ALA A 147 -7.69 15.63 -2.74
C ALA A 147 -7.56 14.94 -4.11
N MET A 148 -7.32 15.72 -5.17
CA MET A 148 -7.04 15.19 -6.50
C MET A 148 -5.72 14.40 -6.52
N ASP A 149 -4.68 14.92 -5.86
CA ASP A 149 -3.38 14.24 -5.74
C ASP A 149 -3.52 12.86 -5.05
N ILE A 150 -4.37 12.74 -4.02
CA ILE A 150 -4.71 11.46 -3.39
C ILE A 150 -5.32 10.50 -4.42
N LEU A 151 -6.31 10.95 -5.19
CA LEU A 151 -6.93 10.11 -6.22
C LEU A 151 -5.94 9.69 -7.32
N PHE A 152 -5.02 10.57 -7.70
CA PHE A 152 -3.97 10.26 -8.67
C PHE A 152 -2.96 9.25 -8.13
N LEU A 153 -2.57 9.37 -6.86
CA LEU A 153 -1.68 8.41 -6.19
C LEU A 153 -2.25 7.00 -6.19
N ILE A 154 -3.56 6.86 -5.99
CA ILE A 154 -4.25 5.55 -5.99
C ILE A 154 -4.54 5.01 -7.40
N GLY A 155 -4.27 5.79 -8.46
CA GLY A 155 -4.36 5.33 -9.84
C GLY A 155 -5.51 5.90 -10.68
N PHE A 156 -6.20 6.94 -10.22
CA PHE A 156 -7.09 7.71 -11.09
C PHE A 156 -6.30 8.64 -12.01
N ASN A 157 -6.85 8.88 -13.19
CA ASN A 157 -6.37 9.89 -14.13
C ASN A 157 -7.56 10.70 -14.64
N GLU A 158 -7.31 11.94 -15.04
CA GLU A 158 -8.31 12.73 -15.77
C GLU A 158 -8.42 12.25 -17.22
N ASP A 159 -9.66 12.14 -17.69
CA ASP A 159 -10.02 11.75 -19.04
C ASP A 159 -11.07 12.72 -19.55
N VAL A 160 -10.88 13.27 -20.75
CA VAL A 160 -11.81 14.25 -21.34
C VAL A 160 -12.53 13.57 -22.50
N VAL A 161 -13.84 13.42 -22.35
CA VAL A 161 -14.70 12.83 -23.37
C VAL A 161 -15.48 13.95 -24.03
N SER A 162 -15.42 14.04 -25.36
CA SER A 162 -16.25 14.97 -26.14
C SER A 162 -17.50 14.26 -26.63
N ASP A 163 -18.66 14.86 -26.40
CA ASP A 163 -19.93 14.39 -26.91
C ASP A 163 -20.11 14.78 -28.39
N GLU A 164 -21.09 14.19 -29.07
CA GLU A 164 -21.40 14.42 -30.50
C GLU A 164 -21.74 15.90 -30.80
N ILE A 165 -22.20 16.63 -29.77
CA ILE A 165 -22.54 18.05 -29.83
C ILE A 165 -21.30 18.95 -29.55
N GLY A 166 -20.10 18.37 -29.41
CA GLY A 166 -18.85 19.09 -29.14
C GLY A 166 -18.68 19.54 -27.69
N LYS A 167 -19.54 19.08 -26.78
CA LYS A 167 -19.40 19.35 -25.34
C LYS A 167 -18.36 18.43 -24.74
N ALA A 168 -17.26 18.99 -24.26
CA ALA A 168 -16.22 18.26 -23.53
C ALA A 168 -16.61 18.08 -22.06
N GLU A 169 -16.46 16.86 -21.54
CA GLU A 169 -16.71 16.51 -20.15
C GLU A 169 -15.54 15.73 -19.54
N THR A 170 -15.13 16.14 -18.34
CA THR A 170 -14.01 15.53 -17.63
C THR A 170 -14.48 14.45 -16.66
N TYR A 171 -13.80 13.31 -16.71
CA TYR A 171 -13.98 12.15 -15.83
C TYR A 171 -12.68 11.84 -15.11
N LEU A 172 -12.80 11.32 -13.89
CA LEU A 172 -11.73 10.62 -13.18
C LEU A 172 -11.88 9.14 -13.47
N VAL A 173 -10.87 8.54 -14.10
CA VAL A 173 -10.89 7.13 -14.51
C VAL A 173 -9.76 6.39 -13.81
N LEU A 174 -10.09 5.32 -13.08
CA LEU A 174 -9.13 4.42 -12.45
C LEU A 174 -8.42 3.61 -13.53
N LYS A 175 -7.15 3.95 -13.79
CA LYS A 175 -6.30 3.25 -14.77
C LYS A 175 -5.44 2.17 -14.10
N ARG A 176 -5.06 2.35 -12.84
CA ARG A 176 -4.35 1.34 -12.03
C ARG A 176 -5.26 0.80 -10.92
N ASN A 177 -5.70 -0.44 -11.05
CA ASN A 177 -6.53 -1.12 -10.05
C ASN A 177 -5.68 -2.05 -9.17
N ASP A 178 -4.86 -1.45 -8.29
CA ASP A 178 -3.98 -2.19 -7.38
C ASP A 178 -4.63 -2.29 -5.98
N PRO A 179 -5.02 -3.48 -5.51
CA PRO A 179 -5.67 -3.63 -4.21
C PRO A 179 -4.80 -3.17 -3.04
N GLY A 180 -3.48 -3.42 -3.06
CA GLY A 180 -2.57 -3.05 -1.97
C GLY A 180 -2.51 -1.54 -1.76
N LEU A 181 -2.47 -0.79 -2.86
CA LEU A 181 -2.51 0.65 -2.89
C LEU A 181 -3.86 1.23 -2.42
N LEU A 182 -4.97 0.62 -2.85
CA LEU A 182 -6.30 1.02 -2.39
C LEU A 182 -6.44 0.78 -0.88
N TRP A 183 -5.95 -0.35 -0.39
CA TRP A 183 -5.92 -0.68 1.04
C TRP A 183 -5.05 0.30 1.83
N LEU A 184 -3.86 0.63 1.32
CA LEU A 184 -2.99 1.62 1.94
C LEU A 184 -3.69 2.98 2.08
N ALA A 185 -4.30 3.45 0.98
CA ALA A 185 -5.03 4.72 0.99
C ALA A 185 -6.25 4.71 1.92
N LYS A 186 -6.98 3.59 1.96
CA LYS A 186 -8.08 3.39 2.89
C LYS A 186 -7.60 3.55 4.33
N SER A 187 -6.56 2.81 4.72
CA SER A 187 -6.02 2.85 6.08
C SER A 187 -5.52 4.23 6.48
N SER A 188 -4.82 4.94 5.59
CA SER A 188 -4.35 6.30 5.88
C SER A 188 -5.50 7.29 6.11
N LEU A 189 -6.58 7.20 5.33
CA LEU A 189 -7.74 8.07 5.49
C LEU A 189 -8.58 7.71 6.73
N GLU A 190 -8.69 6.42 7.07
CA GLU A 190 -9.40 5.98 8.29
C GLU A 190 -8.78 6.56 9.55
N THR A 191 -7.45 6.60 9.63
CA THR A 191 -6.75 7.24 10.75
C THR A 191 -7.16 8.70 10.88
N CYS A 192 -7.39 9.42 9.77
CA CYS A 192 -7.76 10.83 9.80
C CYS A 192 -9.24 11.12 10.09
N ILE A 193 -10.13 10.14 9.89
CA ILE A 193 -11.57 10.28 10.16
C ILE A 193 -11.90 9.90 11.61
N ALA A 194 -11.07 9.07 12.24
CA ALA A 194 -11.26 8.62 13.62
C ALA A 194 -10.89 9.66 14.69
N TYR A 195 -10.30 10.80 14.30
CA TYR A 195 -9.93 11.93 15.18
C TYR A 195 -10.77 13.17 14.87
#